data_AF-A0A1V2QFH4-F1
#
_entry.id   AF-A0A1V2QFH4-F1
#
_cell.length_a   1.000
_cell.length_b   1.000
_cell.length_c   1.000
_cell.angle_alpha   90.00
_cell.angle_beta   90.00
_cell.angle_gamma   90.00
#
_symmetry.space_group_name_H-M   'P 1'
#
loop_
_entity.id
_entity.type
_entity.pdbx_description
1 polymer ?
#
loop_
_entity_poly.entity_id
_entity_poly.type
_entity_poly.pdbx_seq_one_letter_code
_entity_poly.pdbx_strand_id
1 'polypeptide(L)'
;MFGKVVVPALVLAAGALVPSAPSAAADTRAVPDCVDYAVDEGGADVGIAFMACTDDSVLGCYRIFRDQYGRQAWAVEACKARD
;
A
#
# COMPACT_ATOMS: atom_id res chain seq x y z
N MET A 1 49.95 15.31 -46.86
CA MET A 1 48.67 14.97 -47.53
C MET A 1 47.73 14.47 -46.45
N PHE A 2 46.55 15.09 -46.32
CA PHE A 2 45.61 14.89 -45.23
C PHE A 2 44.86 13.55 -45.35
N GLY A 3 44.95 12.70 -44.32
CA GLY A 3 44.07 11.54 -44.13
C GLY A 3 43.31 11.70 -42.81
N LYS A 4 42.07 12.15 -42.92
CA LYS A 4 41.09 12.35 -41.85
C LYS A 4 40.51 10.99 -41.39
N VAL A 5 39.78 11.03 -40.24
CA VAL A 5 38.56 10.21 -39.94
C VAL A 5 38.87 8.80 -39.38
N VAL A 6 38.36 8.30 -38.23
CA VAL A 6 37.35 8.72 -37.22
C VAL A 6 37.68 8.04 -35.88
N VAL A 7 37.42 8.74 -34.77
CA VAL A 7 37.37 8.18 -33.40
C VAL A 7 35.94 7.69 -33.12
N PRO A 8 35.69 6.46 -32.66
CA PRO A 8 34.51 6.17 -31.88
C PRO A 8 34.89 6.16 -30.40
N ALA A 9 34.41 7.18 -29.69
CA ALA A 9 34.42 7.22 -28.23
C ALA A 9 33.54 6.08 -27.70
N LEU A 10 34.16 5.11 -27.02
CA LEU A 10 33.46 4.12 -26.22
C LEU A 10 32.93 4.81 -24.95
N VAL A 11 31.63 5.09 -24.94
CA VAL A 11 30.91 5.59 -23.77
C VAL A 11 30.71 4.43 -22.79
N LEU A 12 31.52 4.38 -21.73
CA LEU A 12 31.29 3.51 -20.57
C LEU A 12 30.36 4.24 -19.60
N ALA A 13 29.05 4.06 -19.77
CA ALA A 13 28.07 4.46 -18.77
C ALA A 13 27.97 3.35 -17.71
N ALA A 14 28.57 3.60 -16.55
CA ALA A 14 28.41 2.80 -15.35
C ALA A 14 26.96 2.94 -14.86
N GLY A 15 26.11 1.97 -15.19
CA GLY A 15 24.74 1.88 -14.68
C GLY A 15 24.77 1.52 -13.21
N ALA A 16 24.42 2.47 -12.35
CA ALA A 16 24.07 2.21 -10.96
C ALA A 16 22.82 1.33 -10.94
N LEU A 17 22.98 0.08 -10.51
CA LEU A 17 21.86 -0.81 -10.18
C LEU A 17 21.21 -0.27 -8.91
N VAL A 18 20.20 0.58 -9.06
CA VAL A 18 19.28 0.89 -7.96
C VAL A 18 18.35 -0.32 -7.82
N PRO A 19 18.36 -1.04 -6.69
CA PRO A 19 17.35 -2.06 -6.45
C PRO A 19 16.00 -1.35 -6.36
N SER A 20 15.17 -1.53 -7.37
CA SER A 20 13.75 -1.19 -7.33
C SER A 20 13.13 -2.06 -6.24
N ALA A 21 12.96 -1.52 -5.04
CA ALA A 21 12.08 -2.12 -4.07
C ALA A 21 10.70 -2.25 -4.74
N PRO A 22 10.04 -3.42 -4.71
CA PRO A 22 8.67 -3.49 -5.17
C PRO A 22 7.88 -2.51 -4.29
N SER A 23 7.37 -1.44 -4.89
CA SER A 23 6.29 -0.70 -4.28
C SER A 23 5.21 -1.74 -4.02
N ALA A 24 4.96 -2.03 -2.74
CA ALA A 24 3.74 -2.66 -2.32
C ALA A 24 2.62 -1.75 -2.81
N ALA A 25 2.15 -1.99 -4.04
CA ALA A 25 0.85 -1.54 -4.44
C ALA A 25 -0.06 -2.23 -3.43
N ALA A 26 -0.52 -1.49 -2.42
CA ALA A 26 -1.56 -1.92 -1.53
C ALA A 26 -2.60 -2.60 -2.42
N ASP A 27 -2.79 -3.90 -2.22
CA ASP A 27 -3.58 -4.71 -3.13
C ASP A 27 -4.93 -4.01 -3.24
N THR A 28 -5.34 -3.60 -4.44
CA THR A 28 -6.46 -2.66 -4.58
C THR A 28 -7.78 -3.30 -4.12
N ARG A 29 -7.77 -4.62 -3.87
CA ARG A 29 -8.82 -5.40 -3.21
C ARG A 29 -8.80 -5.37 -1.68
N ALA A 30 -7.69 -5.02 -1.05
CA ALA A 30 -7.53 -5.10 0.39
C ALA A 30 -8.39 -4.10 1.16
N VAL A 31 -8.73 -2.95 0.55
CA VAL A 31 -9.68 -1.99 1.13
C VAL A 31 -11.11 -2.53 1.11
N PRO A 32 -11.68 -2.97 -0.03
CA PRO A 32 -13.03 -3.52 -0.03
C PRO A 32 -13.18 -4.77 0.85
N ASP A 33 -12.19 -5.68 0.90
CA ASP A 33 -12.25 -6.85 1.79
C ASP A 33 -12.32 -6.44 3.28
N CYS A 34 -11.59 -5.41 3.68
CA CYS A 34 -11.69 -4.85 5.03
C CYS A 34 -13.06 -4.21 5.30
N VAL A 35 -13.61 -3.48 4.33
CA VAL A 35 -14.92 -2.82 4.47
C VAL A 35 -16.01 -3.87 4.62
N ASP A 36 -16.03 -4.88 3.75
CA ASP A 36 -17.02 -5.95 3.76
C ASP A 36 -16.93 -6.71 5.09
N TYR A 37 -15.73 -7.10 5.53
CA TYR A 37 -15.54 -7.76 6.83
C TYR A 37 -16.03 -6.89 8.00
N ALA A 38 -15.69 -5.60 8.02
CA ALA A 38 -16.10 -4.70 9.10
C ALA A 38 -17.63 -4.52 9.16
N VAL A 39 -18.29 -4.49 8.00
CA VAL A 39 -19.76 -4.37 7.91
C VAL A 39 -20.44 -5.68 8.27
N ASP A 40 -20.02 -6.81 7.69
CA ASP A 40 -20.68 -8.09 7.86
C ASP A 40 -20.42 -8.71 9.25
N GLU A 41 -19.17 -8.72 9.71
CA GLU A 41 -18.80 -9.34 10.99
C GLU A 41 -18.89 -8.34 12.15
N GLY A 42 -18.60 -7.07 11.88
CA GLY A 42 -18.55 -6.01 12.90
C GLY A 42 -19.83 -5.21 13.06
N GLY A 43 -20.74 -5.26 12.08
CA GLY A 43 -21.90 -4.37 12.02
C GLY A 43 -21.50 -2.89 11.91
N ALA A 44 -20.32 -2.60 11.37
CA ALA A 44 -19.83 -1.24 11.24
C ALA A 44 -20.66 -0.44 10.23
N ASP A 45 -20.75 0.87 10.46
CA ASP A 45 -21.27 1.80 9.47
C ASP A 45 -20.32 1.83 8.26
N VAL A 46 -20.86 1.80 7.05
CA VAL A 46 -20.08 1.73 5.81
C VAL A 46 -19.14 2.94 5.63
N GLY A 47 -19.55 4.12 6.09
CA GLY A 47 -18.73 5.33 6.03
C GLY A 47 -17.55 5.26 7.01
N ILE A 48 -17.80 4.76 8.23
CA ILE A 48 -16.74 4.50 9.22
C ILE A 48 -15.80 3.39 8.74
N ALA A 49 -16.34 2.30 8.19
CA ALA A 49 -15.55 1.20 7.65
C ALA A 49 -14.64 1.69 6.53
N PHE A 50 -15.16 2.46 5.57
CA PHE A 50 -14.34 3.03 4.49
C PHE A 50 -13.26 3.97 5.02
N MET A 51 -13.58 4.83 6.00
CA MET A 51 -12.61 5.72 6.62
C MET A 51 -11.48 4.95 7.34
N ALA A 52 -11.83 3.89 8.07
CA ALA A 52 -10.85 3.07 8.77
C ALA A 52 -9.97 2.25 7.81
N CYS A 53 -10.61 1.59 6.84
CA CYS A 53 -9.94 0.69 5.89
C CYS A 53 -9.09 1.41 4.83
N THR A 54 -9.17 2.76 4.76
CA THR A 54 -8.31 3.58 3.89
C THR A 54 -7.10 4.18 4.61
N ASP A 55 -6.98 4.02 5.94
CA ASP A 55 -5.84 4.53 6.72
C ASP A 55 -4.53 3.83 6.34
N ASP A 56 -3.40 4.51 6.16
CA ASP A 56 -2.16 3.87 5.70
C ASP A 56 -1.55 2.81 6.64
N SER A 57 -2.13 2.57 7.83
CA SER A 57 -1.64 1.62 8.81
C SER A 57 -2.74 0.78 9.47
N VAL A 58 -2.43 -0.47 9.84
CA VAL A 58 -3.31 -1.33 10.65
C VAL A 58 -3.67 -0.68 11.99
N LEU A 59 -2.70 0.02 12.61
CA LEU A 59 -2.91 0.67 13.89
C LEU A 59 -3.87 1.88 13.77
N GLY A 60 -3.77 2.67 12.71
CA GLY A 60 -4.67 3.79 12.46
C GLY A 60 -6.09 3.31 12.14
N CYS A 61 -6.21 2.30 11.28
CA CYS A 61 -7.47 1.59 11.03
C CYS A 61 -8.13 1.10 12.34
N TYR A 62 -7.38 0.39 13.19
CA TYR A 62 -7.92 -0.12 14.46
C TYR A 62 -8.33 1.00 15.41
N ARG A 63 -7.58 2.12 15.44
CA ARG A 63 -7.93 3.27 16.29
C ARG A 63 -9.26 3.88 15.89
N ILE A 64 -9.54 4.03 14.59
CA ILE A 64 -10.81 4.56 14.10
C ILE A 64 -11.97 3.64 14.54
N PHE A 65 -11.85 2.33 14.35
CA PHE A 65 -12.88 1.40 14.83
C PHE A 65 -13.03 1.43 16.36
N ARG A 66 -11.92 1.49 17.09
CA ARG A 66 -11.95 1.52 18.56
C ARG A 66 -12.62 2.78 19.10
N ASP A 67 -12.38 3.92 18.47
CA ASP A 67 -12.92 5.19 18.93
C ASP A 67 -14.45 5.26 18.68
N GLN A 68 -14.97 4.53 17.68
CA GLN A 68 -16.40 4.48 17.35
C GLN A 68 -17.16 3.35 18.06
N TYR A 69 -16.54 2.17 18.21
CA TYR A 69 -17.21 0.94 18.66
C TYR A 69 -16.61 0.34 19.95
N GLY A 70 -15.58 0.96 20.52
CA GLY A 70 -14.83 0.41 21.65
C GLY A 70 -13.88 -0.72 21.24
N ARG A 71 -13.32 -1.45 22.21
CA ARG A 71 -12.41 -2.57 21.90
C ARG A 71 -13.19 -3.74 21.33
N GLN A 72 -13.04 -3.95 20.03
CA GLN A 72 -13.68 -5.03 19.30
C GLN A 72 -12.64 -6.01 18.74
N ALA A 73 -12.90 -7.31 18.89
CA ALA A 73 -12.02 -8.36 18.35
C ALA A 73 -12.03 -8.34 16.82
N TRP A 74 -13.20 -8.12 16.20
CA TRP A 74 -13.35 -8.03 14.75
C TRP A 74 -12.59 -6.86 14.14
N ALA A 75 -12.37 -5.77 14.88
CA ALA A 75 -11.72 -4.57 14.34
C ALA A 75 -10.25 -4.82 13.96
N VAL A 76 -9.54 -5.65 14.72
CA VAL A 76 -8.15 -6.01 14.39
C VAL A 76 -8.10 -6.90 13.14
N GLU A 77 -9.01 -7.86 13.04
CA GLU A 77 -9.07 -8.79 11.91
C GLU A 77 -9.46 -8.07 10.61
N ALA A 78 -10.44 -7.15 10.67
CA ALA A 78 -10.78 -6.28 9.55
C ALA A 78 -9.56 -5.51 9.04
N CYS A 79 -8.80 -4.89 9.95
CA CYS A 79 -7.64 -4.09 9.57
C CYS A 79 -6.47 -4.92 9.04
N LYS A 80 -6.33 -6.19 9.44
CA LYS A 80 -5.33 -7.12 8.90
C LYS A 80 -5.70 -7.64 7.51
N ALA A 81 -6.98 -7.68 7.15
CA ALA A 81 -7.41 -8.09 5.80
C ALA A 81 -6.93 -7.13 4.68
N ARG A 82 -6.28 -6.03 5.07
CA ARG A 82 -5.74 -4.99 4.19
C ARG A 82 -4.29 -5.25 3.74
N ASP A 83 -3.59 -6.16 4.41
CA ASP A 83 -2.19 -6.57 4.14
C ASP A 83 -2.15 -7.95 3.46
#